data_AF-A0A8T6WK86-F1
#
_entry.id   AF-A0A8T6WK86-F1
#
_cell.length_a   1.000
_cell.length_b   1.000
_cell.length_c   1.000
_cell.angle_alpha   90.00
_cell.angle_beta   90.00
_cell.angle_gamma   90.00
#
_symmetry.space_group_name_H-M   'P 1'
#
loop_
_entity.id
_entity.type
_entity.pdbx_description
1 polymer ?
#
loop_
_entity_poly.entity_id
_entity_poly.type
_entity_poly.pdbx_seq_one_letter_code
_entity_poly.pdbx_strand_id
1 'polypeptide(L)'
;MSADWTFKHWCTQTQKLIDAGFEVSSWRNTSSGSWEIKVKHPDHPDAGLDAKGPDKDECLEMIIDVYMGRGLLESPELRRQKALNKAAMDQASEALRKLSDIRDIIRAGDQSGQDPQAMLDSIVEVCE
;
A
#
# COMPACT_ATOMS: atom_id res chain seq x y z
N MET A 1 25.48 -2.06 21.57
CA MET A 1 24.44 -1.34 20.79
C MET A 1 23.93 -0.21 21.65
N SER A 2 23.75 1.02 21.14
CA SER A 2 23.25 2.13 21.96
C SER A 2 21.74 2.00 22.18
N ALA A 3 21.26 2.32 23.38
CA ALA A 3 19.83 2.26 23.72
C ALA A 3 18.95 3.11 22.79
N ASP A 4 19.52 4.16 22.19
CA ASP A 4 18.84 5.05 21.24
C ASP A 4 18.52 4.38 19.90
N TRP A 5 19.36 3.43 19.44
CA TRP A 5 19.09 2.66 18.22
C TRP A 5 17.99 1.62 18.45
N THR A 6 18.07 0.88 19.57
CA THR A 6 17.08 -0.12 19.96
C THR A 6 15.68 0.49 20.11
N PHE A 7 15.57 1.66 20.77
CA PHE A 7 14.30 2.34 20.94
C PHE A 7 13.69 2.84 19.62
N LYS A 8 14.51 3.46 18.74
CA LYS A 8 14.04 3.92 17.42
C LYS A 8 13.61 2.75 16.53
N HIS A 9 14.37 1.65 16.55
CA HIS A 9 14.04 0.43 15.82
C HIS A 9 12.71 -0.16 16.28
N TRP A 10 12.53 -0.31 17.61
CA TRP A 10 11.30 -0.82 18.21
C TRP A 10 10.07 0.04 17.88
N CYS A 11 10.18 1.37 17.98
CA CYS A 11 9.11 2.29 17.60
C CYS A 11 8.75 2.14 16.11
N THR A 12 9.74 2.03 15.24
CA THR A 12 9.54 1.88 13.79
C THR A 12 8.80 0.57 13.46
N GLN A 13 9.18 -0.53 14.09
CA GLN A 13 8.57 -1.84 13.87
C GLN A 13 7.14 -1.90 14.45
N THR A 14 6.91 -1.28 15.62
CA THR A 14 5.58 -1.19 16.22
C THR A 14 4.64 -0.34 15.37
N GLN A 15 5.13 0.76 14.81
CA GLN A 15 4.36 1.63 13.91
C GLN A 15 3.92 0.89 12.65
N LYS A 16 4.73 -0.02 12.08
CA LYS A 16 4.33 -0.82 10.92
C LYS A 16 3.12 -1.71 11.20
N LEU A 17 3.04 -2.29 12.40
CA LEU A 17 1.88 -3.08 12.80
C LEU A 17 0.64 -2.20 12.90
N ILE A 18 0.76 -1.05 13.56
CA ILE A 18 -0.34 -0.08 13.72
C ILE A 18 -0.83 0.42 12.35
N ASP A 19 0.09 0.80 11.46
CA ASP A 19 -0.23 1.31 10.11
C ASP A 19 -0.93 0.25 9.25
N ALA A 20 -0.63 -1.03 9.47
CA ALA A 20 -1.30 -2.14 8.83
C ALA A 20 -2.60 -2.57 9.56
N GLY A 21 -3.06 -1.76 10.53
CA GLY A 21 -4.31 -1.98 11.25
C GLY A 21 -4.24 -3.03 12.35
N PHE A 22 -3.07 -3.57 12.67
CA PHE A 22 -2.93 -4.56 13.73
C PHE A 22 -3.08 -3.92 15.12
N GLU A 23 -3.80 -4.63 15.99
CA GLU A 23 -3.97 -4.26 17.38
C GLU A 23 -3.11 -5.15 18.28
N VAL A 24 -2.23 -4.53 19.06
CA VAL A 24 -1.48 -5.23 20.09
C VAL A 24 -2.37 -5.39 21.32
N SER A 25 -2.90 -6.60 21.52
CA SER A 25 -3.85 -6.89 22.58
C SER A 25 -3.21 -7.10 23.95
N SER A 26 -1.97 -7.60 24.02
CA SER A 26 -1.22 -7.70 25.27
C SER A 26 0.28 -7.89 25.08
N TRP A 27 1.05 -7.42 26.05
CA TRP A 27 2.45 -7.78 26.30
C TRP A 27 2.55 -8.42 27.68
N ARG A 28 3.22 -9.57 27.80
CA ARG A 28 3.51 -10.17 29.10
C ARG A 28 4.90 -10.78 29.15
N ASN A 29 5.51 -10.76 30.34
CA ASN A 29 6.70 -11.56 30.63
C ASN A 29 6.25 -12.88 31.27
N THR A 30 6.69 -14.00 30.72
CA THR A 30 6.36 -15.34 31.23
C THR A 30 7.21 -15.66 32.45
N SER A 31 6.77 -16.60 33.29
CA SER A 31 7.54 -17.05 34.46
C SER A 31 8.94 -17.59 34.13
N SER A 32 9.18 -17.96 32.87
CA SER A 32 10.50 -18.35 32.33
C SER A 32 11.40 -17.16 31.93
N GLY A 33 10.98 -15.92 32.15
CA GLY A 33 11.71 -14.70 31.76
C GLY A 33 11.55 -14.27 30.30
N SER A 34 10.86 -15.06 29.48
CA SER A 34 10.59 -14.74 28.07
C SER A 34 9.49 -13.68 27.94
N TRP A 35 9.52 -12.90 26.87
CA TRP A 35 8.44 -12.01 26.49
C TRP A 35 7.46 -12.72 25.57
N GLU A 36 6.18 -12.33 25.67
CA GLU A 36 5.11 -12.76 24.79
C GLU A 36 4.28 -11.55 24.37
N ILE A 37 3.95 -11.49 23.07
CA ILE A 37 3.11 -10.47 22.46
C ILE A 37 1.93 -11.16 21.80
N LYS A 38 0.72 -10.59 21.98
CA LYS A 38 -0.50 -11.04 21.29
C LYS A 38 -0.99 -9.94 20.36
N VAL A 39 -1.00 -10.20 19.06
CA VAL A 39 -1.41 -9.22 18.05
C VAL A 39 -2.60 -9.75 17.27
N LYS A 40 -3.62 -8.93 17.08
CA LYS A 40 -4.83 -9.26 16.29
C LYS A 40 -4.88 -8.40 15.04
N HIS A 41 -5.33 -8.99 13.94
CA HIS A 41 -5.72 -8.23 12.75
C HIS A 41 -7.25 -8.06 12.75
N PRO A 42 -7.79 -6.85 12.54
CA PRO A 42 -9.23 -6.59 12.58
C PRO A 42 -9.98 -7.41 11.53
N ASP A 43 -9.40 -7.55 10.33
CA ASP A 43 -10.03 -8.31 9.22
C ASP A 43 -9.72 -9.81 9.26
N HIS A 44 -8.78 -10.23 10.12
CA HIS A 44 -8.37 -11.62 10.26
C HIS A 44 -8.23 -11.98 11.74
N PRO A 45 -9.36 -12.08 12.48
CA PRO A 45 -9.35 -12.39 13.91
C PRO A 45 -8.68 -13.74 14.23
N ASP A 46 -8.76 -14.70 13.29
CA ASP A 46 -8.10 -16.00 13.38
C ASP A 46 -6.60 -15.96 13.06
N ALA A 47 -6.11 -14.87 12.47
CA ALA A 47 -4.68 -14.67 12.23
C ALA A 47 -3.94 -14.18 13.49
N GLY A 48 -4.64 -14.01 14.62
CA GLY A 48 -4.06 -13.64 15.89
C GLY A 48 -2.86 -14.51 16.23
N LEU A 49 -1.66 -13.92 16.15
CA LEU A 49 -0.40 -14.61 16.40
C LEU A 49 0.15 -14.19 17.76
N ASP A 50 0.48 -15.21 18.54
CA ASP A 50 1.24 -15.08 19.78
C ASP A 50 2.70 -15.38 19.43
N ALA A 51 3.60 -14.40 19.58
CA ALA A 51 5.04 -14.64 19.49
C ALA A 51 5.65 -14.64 20.88
N LYS A 52 6.63 -15.52 21.08
CA LYS A 52 7.38 -15.65 22.33
C LYS A 52 8.87 -15.62 22.03
N GLY A 53 9.61 -14.76 22.72
CA GLY A 53 11.03 -14.52 22.51
C GLY A 53 11.75 -14.11 23.80
N PRO A 54 13.08 -13.99 23.79
CA PRO A 54 13.86 -13.59 24.96
C PRO A 54 13.65 -12.11 25.33
N ASP A 55 13.31 -11.25 24.37
CA ASP A 55 12.99 -9.84 24.60
C ASP A 55 11.82 -9.36 23.71
N LYS A 56 11.43 -8.10 23.89
CA LYS A 56 10.30 -7.50 23.15
C LYS A 56 10.61 -7.28 21.67
N ASP A 57 11.87 -7.04 21.31
CA ASP A 57 12.26 -6.73 19.95
C ASP A 57 12.20 -7.99 19.10
N GLU A 58 12.74 -9.10 19.60
CA GLU A 58 12.69 -10.39 18.91
C GLU A 58 11.25 -10.89 18.75
N CYS A 59 10.40 -10.70 19.78
CA CYS A 59 8.97 -10.98 19.67
C CYS A 59 8.30 -10.18 18.55
N LEU A 60 8.67 -8.91 18.42
CA LEU A 60 8.10 -7.99 17.43
C LEU A 60 8.55 -8.34 16.00
N GLU A 61 9.84 -8.65 15.84
CA GLU A 61 10.41 -9.09 14.56
C GLU A 61 9.77 -10.39 14.08
N MET A 62 9.63 -11.39 14.96
CA MET A 62 8.95 -12.65 14.63
C MET A 62 7.54 -12.44 14.12
N ILE A 63 6.76 -11.56 14.76
CA ILE A 63 5.40 -11.26 14.32
C ILE A 63 5.38 -10.59 12.95
N ILE A 64 6.25 -9.61 12.74
CA ILE A 64 6.34 -8.88 11.48
C ILE A 64 6.73 -9.83 10.36
N ASP A 65 7.71 -10.70 10.57
CA ASP A 65 8.16 -11.67 9.58
C ASP A 65 7.07 -12.68 9.21
N VAL A 66 6.33 -13.20 10.19
CA VAL A 66 5.23 -14.13 9.93
C VAL A 66 4.12 -13.44 9.13
N TYR A 67 3.75 -12.21 9.46
CA TYR A 67 2.70 -11.50 8.74
C TYR A 67 3.14 -11.02 7.35
N MET A 68 4.41 -10.63 7.17
CA MET A 68 4.96 -10.37 5.83
C MET A 68 4.98 -11.65 4.99
N GLY A 69 5.40 -12.79 5.57
CA GLY A 69 5.40 -14.09 4.89
C GLY A 69 4.00 -14.58 4.52
N ARG A 70 2.97 -14.20 5.29
CA ARG A 70 1.55 -14.45 4.98
C ARG A 70 0.93 -13.40 4.04
N GLY A 71 1.67 -12.36 3.66
CA GLY A 71 1.17 -11.27 2.84
C GLY A 71 0.16 -10.35 3.54
N LEU A 72 0.04 -10.46 4.87
CA LEU A 72 -0.84 -9.62 5.70
C LEU A 72 -0.17 -8.29 6.10
N LEU A 73 1.16 -8.22 5.97
CA LEU A 73 1.93 -6.98 6.05
C LEU A 73 2.59 -6.73 4.71
N GLU A 74 2.34 -5.56 4.12
CA GLU A 74 2.99 -5.18 2.87
C GLU A 74 4.41 -4.68 3.15
N SER A 75 5.40 -5.26 2.46
CA SER A 75 6.76 -4.73 2.49
C SER A 75 6.78 -3.31 1.88
N PRO A 76 7.71 -2.43 2.31
CA PRO A 76 7.88 -1.11 1.68
C PRO A 76 8.06 -1.18 0.16
N GLU A 77 8.73 -2.23 -0.32
CA GLU A 77 8.94 -2.47 -1.75
C GLU A 77 7.63 -2.80 -2.47
N LEU A 78 6.79 -3.67 -1.88
CA LEU A 78 5.48 -3.99 -2.44
C LEU A 78 4.58 -2.75 -2.51
N ARG A 79 4.59 -1.90 -1.47
CA ARG A 79 3.85 -0.62 -1.47
C ARG A 79 4.33 0.31 -2.59
N ARG A 80 5.64 0.43 -2.76
CA ARG A 80 6.23 1.23 -3.85
C ARG A 80 5.81 0.70 -5.22
N GLN A 81 5.86 -0.62 -5.41
CA GLN A 81 5.46 -1.26 -6.66
C GLN A 81 3.97 -1.06 -6.96
N LYS A 82 3.09 -1.22 -5.96
CA LYS A 82 1.65 -0.94 -6.11
C LYS A 82 1.39 0.52 -6.47
N ALA A 83 2.09 1.46 -5.85
CA ALA A 83 1.96 2.88 -6.17
C ALA A 83 2.38 3.18 -7.62
N LEU A 84 3.48 2.61 -8.09
CA LEU A 84 3.94 2.73 -9.48
C LEU A 84 2.94 2.11 -10.47
N ASN A 85 2.44 0.91 -10.17
CA ASN A 85 1.44 0.26 -11.00
C ASN A 85 0.14 1.07 -11.07
N LYS A 86 -0.31 1.64 -9.94
CA LYS A 86 -1.47 2.51 -9.92
C LYS A 86 -1.25 3.75 -10.79
N ALA A 87 -0.11 4.43 -10.64
CA ALA A 87 0.21 5.60 -11.46
C ALA A 87 0.23 5.26 -12.96
N ALA A 88 0.79 4.11 -13.34
CA ALA A 88 0.79 3.65 -14.72
C ALA A 88 -0.63 3.34 -15.24
N MET A 89 -1.49 2.74 -14.41
CA MET A 89 -2.89 2.47 -14.75
C MET A 89 -3.73 3.74 -14.87
N ASP A 90 -3.49 4.72 -14.00
CA ASP A 90 -4.16 6.02 -14.04
C ASP A 90 -3.78 6.76 -15.34
N GLN A 91 -2.48 6.79 -15.70
CA GLN A 91 -2.01 7.34 -16.97
C GLN A 91 -2.60 6.62 -18.19
N ALA A 92 -2.66 5.29 -18.17
CA ALA A 92 -3.27 4.52 -19.25
C ALA A 92 -4.77 4.80 -19.39
N SER A 93 -5.47 4.94 -18.27
CA SER A 93 -6.91 5.25 -18.24
C SER A 93 -7.19 6.66 -18.78
N GLU A 94 -6.34 7.63 -18.43
CA GLU A 94 -6.41 9.00 -18.96
C GLU A 94 -6.14 9.03 -20.47
N ALA A 95 -5.13 8.31 -20.95
CA ALA A 95 -4.84 8.21 -22.38
C ALA A 95 -6.02 7.58 -23.17
N LEU A 96 -6.62 6.53 -22.63
CA LEU A 96 -7.81 5.90 -23.22
C LEU A 96 -9.01 6.86 -23.26
N ARG A 97 -9.17 7.69 -22.22
CA ARG A 97 -10.20 8.73 -22.19
C ARG A 97 -9.95 9.78 -23.28
N LYS A 98 -8.74 10.33 -23.37
CA LYS A 98 -8.34 11.28 -24.42
C LYS A 98 -8.62 10.72 -25.82
N LEU A 99 -8.31 9.44 -26.06
CA LEU A 99 -8.63 8.78 -27.34
C LEU A 99 -10.13 8.67 -27.61
N SER A 100 -10.96 8.44 -26.57
CA SER A 100 -12.41 8.46 -26.71
C SER A 100 -12.93 9.86 -27.06
N ASP A 101 -12.41 10.89 -26.42
CA ASP A 101 -12.80 12.29 -26.67
C ASP A 101 -12.45 12.70 -28.11
N ILE A 102 -11.25 12.33 -28.59
CA ILE A 102 -10.83 12.51 -30.00
C ILE A 102 -11.81 11.84 -30.97
N ARG A 103 -12.21 10.59 -30.69
CA ARG A 103 -13.17 9.87 -31.53
C ARG A 103 -14.51 10.61 -31.59
N ASP A 104 -14.95 11.15 -30.47
CA ASP A 104 -16.25 11.84 -30.40
C ASP A 104 -16.21 13.19 -31.13
N ILE A 105 -15.07 13.91 -31.08
CA ILE A 105 -14.82 15.10 -31.92
C ILE A 105 -14.92 14.74 -33.41
N ILE A 106 -14.26 13.65 -33.84
CA ILE A 106 -14.29 13.21 -35.24
C ILE A 106 -15.72 12.91 -35.69
N ARG A 107 -16.50 12.19 -34.87
CA ARG A 107 -17.90 11.87 -35.17
C ARG A 107 -18.79 13.11 -35.24
N ALA A 108 -18.62 14.05 -34.32
CA ALA A 108 -19.40 15.28 -34.30
C ALA A 108 -19.11 16.13 -35.55
N GLY A 109 -17.85 16.21 -35.96
CA GLY A 109 -17.46 16.94 -37.16
C GLY A 109 -18.01 16.34 -38.45
N ASP A 110 -17.98 15.01 -38.57
CA ASP A 110 -18.58 14.28 -39.72
C ASP A 110 -20.09 14.56 -39.86
N GLN A 111 -20.81 14.64 -38.75
CA GLN A 111 -22.26 14.88 -38.74
C GLN A 111 -22.66 16.33 -39.01
N SER A 112 -21.83 17.29 -38.60
CA SER A 112 -22.16 18.71 -38.67
C SER A 112 -21.56 19.41 -39.90
N GLY A 113 -20.75 18.72 -40.70
CA GLY A 113 -19.98 19.33 -41.79
C GLY A 113 -18.98 20.36 -41.26
N GLN A 114 -18.47 20.14 -40.05
CA GLN A 114 -17.56 21.06 -39.39
C GLN A 114 -16.27 21.20 -40.19
N ASP A 115 -15.69 22.40 -40.15
CA ASP A 115 -14.41 22.65 -40.81
C ASP A 115 -13.31 21.69 -40.29
N PRO A 116 -12.61 20.95 -41.16
CA PRO A 116 -11.60 19.97 -40.75
C PRO A 116 -10.46 20.57 -39.91
N GLN A 117 -10.13 21.86 -40.12
CA GLN A 117 -9.06 22.50 -39.35
C GLN A 117 -9.53 22.76 -37.91
N ALA A 118 -10.75 23.25 -37.72
CA ALA A 118 -11.34 23.40 -36.39
C ALA A 118 -11.45 22.06 -35.62
N MET A 119 -11.69 20.95 -36.32
CA MET A 119 -11.66 19.61 -35.71
C MET A 119 -10.25 19.22 -35.27
N LEU A 120 -9.23 19.46 -36.10
CA LEU A 120 -7.83 19.19 -35.77
C LEU A 120 -7.38 20.00 -34.55
N ASP A 121 -7.74 21.27 -34.48
CA ASP A 121 -7.39 22.14 -33.35
C ASP A 121 -8.00 21.60 -32.03
N SER A 122 -9.24 21.12 -32.08
CA SER A 122 -9.91 20.50 -30.91
C SER A 122 -9.25 19.18 -30.50
N ILE A 123 -8.76 18.38 -31.45
CA ILE A 123 -8.02 17.14 -31.18
C ILE A 123 -6.67 17.45 -30.53
N VAL A 124 -5.97 18.49 -30.98
CA VAL A 124 -4.71 18.94 -30.39
C VAL A 124 -4.93 19.36 -28.93
N GLU A 125 -5.99 20.12 -28.64
CA GLU A 125 -6.33 20.52 -27.26
C GLU A 125 -6.54 19.32 -26.32
N VAL A 126 -7.13 18.23 -26.81
CA VAL A 126 -7.27 16.98 -26.02
C VAL A 126 -5.92 16.27 -25.82
N CYS A 127 -5.02 16.35 -26.79
CA CYS A 127 -3.71 15.70 -26.73
C CYS A 127 -2.74 16.42 -25.76
N GLU A 128 -2.83 17.75 -25.68
CA GLU A 128 -2.06 18.59 -24.75
C GLU A 128 -2.45 18.39 -23.27
#